data_AF-A0A1H8YN52-F1
#
_entry.id   AF-A0A1H8YN52-F1
#
_cell.length_a   1.000
_cell.length_b   1.000
_cell.length_c   1.000
_cell.angle_alpha   90.00
_cell.angle_beta   90.00
_cell.angle_gamma   90.00
#
_symmetry.space_group_name_H-M   'P 1'
#
loop_
_entity.id
_entity.type
_entity.pdbx_description
1 polymer ?
#
loop_
_entity_poly.entity_id
_entity_poly.type
_entity_poly.pdbx_seq_one_letter_code
_entity_poly.pdbx_strand_id
1 'polypeptide(L)'
;MVTPVTEIDIAGLKKEQVLAALYNNAGAVGLGSLHPHQGTTATEGWARQAWRTQGEMVGRSWRGLRRIKHIRFDYLHGRLLKVTFRGTSVDVTDFDRQYGPGTASCTIDRLRRGGSIDDSGS
;
A
#
# COMPACT_ATOMS: atom_id res chain seq x y z
N MET A 1 1.72 -16.89 -21.62
CA MET A 1 0.73 -16.48 -20.59
C MET A 1 1.52 -15.82 -19.46
N VAL A 2 1.38 -14.51 -19.25
CA VAL A 2 2.01 -13.83 -18.12
C VAL A 2 1.08 -14.02 -16.93
N THR A 3 1.52 -14.73 -15.90
CA THR A 3 0.78 -14.80 -14.64
C THR A 3 0.73 -13.40 -14.04
N PRO A 4 -0.45 -12.85 -13.70
CA PRO A 4 -0.50 -11.59 -12.99
C PRO A 4 0.24 -11.75 -11.66
N VAL A 5 1.17 -10.84 -11.38
CA VAL A 5 1.86 -10.81 -10.09
C VAL A 5 0.85 -10.37 -9.05
N THR A 6 0.35 -11.33 -8.28
CA THR A 6 -0.63 -11.09 -7.21
C THR A 6 0.02 -10.61 -5.94
N GLU A 7 1.28 -11.02 -5.72
CA GLU A 7 2.04 -10.77 -4.50
C GLU A 7 3.42 -10.24 -4.85
N ILE A 8 3.78 -9.10 -4.25
CA ILE A 8 5.04 -8.42 -4.48
C ILE A 8 5.90 -8.55 -3.22
N ASP A 9 7.14 -9.00 -3.39
CA ASP A 9 8.13 -8.95 -2.33
C ASP A 9 8.52 -7.50 -2.04
N ILE A 10 8.56 -7.14 -0.76
CA ILE A 10 8.93 -5.83 -0.25
C ILE A 10 10.04 -5.95 0.79
N ALA A 11 10.85 -7.02 0.75
CA ALA A 11 12.00 -7.17 1.63
C ALA A 11 12.96 -5.98 1.44
N GLY A 12 13.46 -5.44 2.55
CA GLY A 12 14.32 -4.25 2.55
C GLY A 12 13.59 -2.92 2.44
N LEU A 13 12.27 -2.90 2.23
CA LEU A 13 11.45 -1.68 2.26
C LEU A 13 10.70 -1.56 3.59
N LYS A 14 10.51 -0.31 4.04
CA LYS A 14 9.58 -0.05 5.14
C LYS A 14 8.14 -0.17 4.64
N LYS A 15 7.29 -0.84 5.42
CA LYS A 15 5.89 -1.09 5.04
C LYS A 15 5.09 0.21 4.92
N GLU A 16 5.44 1.18 5.76
CA GLU A 16 4.87 2.52 5.77
C GLU A 16 5.21 3.26 4.47
N GLN A 17 6.43 3.11 3.96
CA GLN A 17 6.81 3.68 2.66
C GLN A 17 6.05 2.99 1.53
N VAL A 18 5.94 1.66 1.55
CA VAL A 18 5.14 0.93 0.54
C VAL A 18 3.67 1.40 0.57
N LEU A 19 3.07 1.53 1.76
CA LEU A 19 1.70 2.01 1.91
C LEU A 19 1.53 3.43 1.37
N ALA A 20 2.42 4.35 1.73
CA ALA A 20 2.42 5.72 1.24
C ALA A 20 2.56 5.78 -0.29
N ALA A 21 3.49 5.00 -0.87
CA ALA A 21 3.73 4.98 -2.30
C ALA A 21 2.50 4.50 -3.07
N LEU A 22 1.89 3.40 -2.61
CA LEU A 22 0.66 2.87 -3.20
C LEU A 22 -0.52 3.83 -3.05
N TYR A 23 -0.65 4.50 -1.90
CA TYR A 23 -1.68 5.52 -1.68
C TYR A 23 -1.51 6.74 -2.59
N ASN A 24 -0.27 7.19 -2.78
CA ASN A 24 0.04 8.32 -3.65
C ASN A 24 -0.21 7.98 -5.12
N ASN A 25 0.02 6.73 -5.52
CA ASN A 25 -0.24 6.28 -6.88
C ASN A 25 -1.70 5.86 -7.12
N ALA A 26 -2.45 5.48 -6.08
CA ALA A 26 -3.89 5.28 -6.15
C ALA A 26 -4.54 6.61 -6.53
N GLY A 27 -4.89 6.75 -7.80
CA GLY A 27 -5.52 7.95 -8.34
C GLY A 27 -6.75 8.34 -7.52
N ALA A 28 -6.99 9.64 -7.35
CA ALA A 28 -8.25 10.14 -6.81
C ALA A 28 -9.36 9.88 -7.85
N VAL A 29 -9.87 8.65 -7.92
CA VAL A 29 -10.89 8.29 -8.91
C VAL A 29 -12.25 8.78 -8.42
N GLY A 30 -12.69 9.92 -8.96
CA GLY A 30 -14.10 10.26 -9.13
C GLY A 30 -14.85 10.82 -7.92
N LEU A 31 -14.50 12.02 -7.46
CA LEU A 31 -15.47 12.95 -6.86
C LEU A 31 -14.97 14.36 -7.13
N GLY A 32 -15.55 15.04 -8.12
CA GLY A 32 -15.48 16.49 -8.18
C GLY A 32 -15.89 17.04 -6.81
N SER A 33 -15.03 17.89 -6.23
CA SER A 33 -15.41 18.77 -5.13
C SER A 33 -15.90 18.12 -3.83
N LEU A 34 -15.29 17.03 -3.36
CA LEU A 34 -15.44 16.61 -1.95
C LEU A 34 -14.06 16.37 -1.35
N HIS A 35 -13.51 17.43 -0.74
CA HIS A 35 -12.26 17.47 0.04
C HIS A 35 -11.38 16.21 -0.03
N PRO A 36 -10.57 16.04 -1.09
CA PRO A 36 -9.32 15.31 -0.92
C PRO A 36 -8.55 16.01 0.21
N HIS A 37 -7.65 15.32 0.90
CA HIS A 37 -6.49 16.00 1.50
C HIS A 37 -5.77 16.70 0.33
N GLN A 38 -6.23 17.90 0.00
CA GLN A 38 -5.75 18.69 -1.12
C GLN A 38 -4.32 19.09 -0.75
N GLY A 39 -3.35 18.50 -1.46
CA GLY A 39 -1.98 19.01 -1.45
C GLY A 39 -0.96 18.28 -0.59
N THR A 40 -1.27 17.15 0.08
CA THR A 40 -0.25 16.45 0.87
C THR A 40 0.00 15.05 0.31
N THR A 41 1.13 14.88 -0.38
CA THR A 41 1.76 13.59 -0.63
C THR A 41 1.82 12.83 0.70
N ALA A 42 1.26 11.61 0.74
CA ALA A 42 1.37 10.78 1.94
C ALA A 42 2.86 10.53 2.23
N THR A 43 3.31 10.93 3.41
CA THR A 43 4.68 10.71 3.88
C THR A 43 4.77 9.41 4.70
N GLU A 44 5.99 8.95 4.99
CA GLU A 44 6.20 7.79 5.86
C GLU A 44 5.53 7.96 7.23
N GLY A 45 5.59 9.18 7.81
CA GLY A 45 5.00 9.47 9.12
C GLY A 45 3.48 9.33 9.12
N TRP A 46 2.81 9.81 8.08
CA TRP A 46 1.37 9.66 7.91
C TRP A 46 1.00 8.18 7.71
N ALA A 47 1.74 7.46 6.86
CA ALA A 47 1.48 6.05 6.63
C ALA A 47 1.71 5.21 7.89
N ARG A 48 2.69 5.58 8.73
CA ARG A 48 2.91 4.96 10.05
C ARG A 48 1.72 5.16 10.98
N GLN A 49 1.11 6.34 10.98
CA GLN A 49 -0.09 6.59 11.77
C GLN A 49 -1.27 5.78 11.24
N ALA A 50 -1.52 5.82 9.93
CA ALA A 50 -2.53 5.00 9.25
C ALA A 50 -2.36 3.51 9.55
N TRP A 51 -1.12 3.03 9.60
CA TRP A 51 -0.80 1.65 9.93
C TRP A 51 -1.27 1.25 11.34
N ARG A 52 -1.20 2.18 12.29
CA ARG A 52 -1.61 1.95 13.68
C ARG A 52 -3.11 2.09 13.90
N THR A 53 -3.78 2.94 13.11
CA THR A 53 -5.18 3.32 13.35
C THR A 53 -6.16 2.67 12.39
N GLN A 54 -5.77 2.43 11.14
CA GLN A 54 -6.64 1.89 10.08
C GLN A 54 -6.20 0.51 9.57
N GLY A 55 -5.00 0.07 9.92
CA GLY A 55 -4.53 -1.28 9.57
C GLY A 55 -5.37 -2.35 10.26
N GLU A 56 -6.20 -3.04 9.49
CA GLU A 56 -6.99 -4.15 10.03
C GLU A 56 -6.09 -5.38 10.16
N MET A 57 -5.91 -5.87 11.39
CA MET A 57 -5.20 -7.12 11.62
C MET A 57 -6.07 -8.29 11.18
N VAL A 58 -5.68 -8.93 10.09
CA VAL A 58 -6.33 -10.13 9.56
C VAL A 58 -5.39 -11.32 9.79
N GLY A 59 -5.91 -12.43 10.29
CA GLY A 59 -5.11 -13.63 10.46
C GLY A 59 -5.85 -14.74 11.18
N ARG A 60 -6.14 -15.83 10.47
CA ARG A 60 -6.41 -17.12 11.10
C ARG A 60 -5.14 -17.95 11.08
N SER A 61 -4.65 -18.28 12.26
CA SER A 61 -3.72 -19.40 12.41
C SER A 61 -4.53 -20.69 12.29
N TRP A 62 -4.45 -21.37 11.14
CA TRP A 62 -4.86 -22.77 11.09
C TRP A 62 -3.78 -23.57 11.83
N ARG A 63 -4.13 -24.16 12.98
CA ARG A 63 -3.27 -24.99 13.86
C ARG A 63 -2.41 -24.31 14.93
N GLY A 64 -2.70 -23.07 15.36
CA GLY A 64 -2.10 -22.51 16.60
C GLY A 64 -0.57 -22.31 16.61
N LEU A 65 0.13 -22.72 15.55
CA LEU A 65 1.55 -22.48 15.35
C LEU A 65 1.69 -21.26 14.43
N ARG A 66 2.35 -20.21 14.93
CA ARG A 66 2.57 -18.89 14.32
C ARG A 66 1.33 -18.00 14.16
N ARG A 67 1.35 -16.86 14.87
CA ARG A 67 0.55 -15.67 14.54
C ARG A 67 1.12 -15.03 13.27
N ILE A 68 0.66 -15.46 12.10
CA ILE A 68 0.95 -14.70 10.88
C ILE A 68 0.05 -13.46 10.94
N LYS A 69 0.65 -12.31 11.28
CA LYS A 69 -0.04 -11.03 11.31
C LYS A 69 -0.12 -10.51 9.88
N HIS A 70 -1.28 -10.63 9.25
CA HIS A 70 -1.56 -9.89 8.02
C HIS A 70 -2.21 -8.57 8.40
N ILE A 71 -1.88 -7.51 7.66
CA ILE A 71 -2.48 -6.20 7.86
C ILE A 71 -3.10 -5.79 6.53
N ARG A 72 -4.42 -5.60 6.54
CA ARG A 72 -5.21 -5.27 5.36
C ARG A 72 -5.61 -3.80 5.38
N PHE A 73 -5.57 -3.19 4.21
CA PHE A 73 -6.08 -1.85 3.95
C PHE A 73 -7.02 -1.91 2.75
N ASP A 74 -8.33 -1.98 2.99
CA ASP A 74 -9.32 -1.93 1.91
C ASP A 74 -9.60 -0.49 1.47
N TYR A 75 -9.70 0.42 2.44
CA TYR A 75 -9.86 1.85 2.25
C TYR A 75 -8.90 2.61 3.17
N LEU A 76 -8.25 3.63 2.62
CA LEU A 76 -7.39 4.52 3.39
C LEU A 76 -7.76 5.96 3.04
N HIS A 77 -8.21 6.73 4.03
CA HIS A 77 -8.59 8.15 3.88
C HIS A 77 -9.41 8.48 2.61
N GLY A 78 -10.44 7.67 2.32
CA GLY A 78 -11.34 7.88 1.18
C GLY A 78 -10.81 7.36 -0.17
N ARG A 79 -9.62 6.76 -0.21
CA ARG A 79 -9.10 6.07 -1.40
C ARG A 79 -9.24 4.56 -1.24
N LEU A 80 -9.66 3.90 -2.32
CA LEU A 80 -9.62 2.45 -2.40
C LEU A 80 -8.16 2.02 -2.49
N LEU A 81 -7.71 1.15 -1.59
CA LEU A 81 -6.36 0.59 -1.67
C LEU A 81 -6.43 -0.90 -1.95
N LYS A 82 -7.18 -1.65 -1.14
CA LYS A 82 -7.30 -3.11 -1.18
C LYS A 82 -5.96 -3.82 -1.34
N VAL A 83 -5.10 -3.62 -0.35
CA VAL A 83 -3.80 -4.30 -0.25
C VAL A 83 -3.70 -5.06 1.06
N THR A 84 -3.02 -6.19 1.04
CA THR A 84 -2.80 -7.01 2.24
C THR A 84 -1.32 -7.29 2.45
N PHE A 85 -0.75 -6.74 3.52
CA PHE A 85 0.64 -6.95 3.88
C PHE A 85 0.80 -8.24 4.68
N ARG A 86 1.78 -9.06 4.29
CA ARG A 86 2.08 -10.37 4.88
C ARG A 86 3.59 -10.48 5.12
N GLY A 87 4.05 -10.22 6.35
CA GLY A 87 5.50 -10.33 6.62
C GLY A 87 6.32 -9.38 5.74
N THR A 88 7.03 -9.92 4.74
CA THR A 88 7.85 -9.19 3.75
C THR A 88 7.22 -9.12 2.37
N SER A 89 5.95 -9.44 2.21
CA SER A 89 5.23 -9.35 0.95
C SER A 89 3.94 -8.53 1.07
N VAL A 90 3.42 -8.09 -0.07
CA VAL A 90 2.14 -7.39 -0.18
C VAL A 90 1.32 -7.98 -1.32
N ASP A 91 0.08 -8.37 -1.02
CA ASP A 91 -0.92 -8.76 -2.02
C ASP A 91 -1.54 -7.49 -2.59
N VAL A 92 -1.48 -7.36 -3.92
CA VAL A 92 -1.91 -6.20 -4.70
C VAL A 92 -2.94 -6.56 -5.76
N THR A 93 -3.47 -7.77 -5.72
CA THR A 93 -4.39 -8.29 -6.74
C THR A 93 -5.58 -7.37 -6.96
N ASP A 94 -6.22 -6.94 -5.86
CA ASP A 94 -7.37 -6.04 -5.91
C ASP A 94 -6.98 -4.59 -6.25
N PHE A 95 -5.78 -4.16 -5.88
CA PHE A 95 -5.23 -2.86 -6.27
C PHE A 95 -5.03 -2.79 -7.78
N ASP A 96 -4.31 -3.75 -8.36
CA ASP A 96 -4.02 -3.81 -9.80
C ASP A 96 -5.31 -4.06 -10.62
N ARG A 97 -6.29 -4.77 -10.06
CA ARG A 97 -7.62 -4.88 -10.66
C ARG A 97 -8.31 -3.52 -10.80
N GLN A 98 -8.09 -2.60 -9.86
CA GLN A 98 -8.70 -1.28 -9.86
C GLN A 98 -7.92 -0.26 -10.70
N TYR A 99 -6.59 -0.31 -10.64
CA TYR A 99 -5.68 0.71 -11.19
C TYR A 99 -4.88 0.24 -12.40
N GLY A 100 -5.11 -0.98 -12.88
CA GLY A 100 -4.43 -1.58 -14.02
C GLY A 100 -3.36 -2.60 -13.60
N PRO A 101 -3.17 -3.67 -14.40
CA PRO A 101 -2.19 -4.70 -14.09
C PRO A 101 -0.77 -4.15 -14.11
N GLY A 102 0.02 -4.46 -13.08
CA GLY A 102 1.41 -4.03 -12.95
C GLY A 102 1.59 -2.64 -12.32
N THR A 103 0.51 -1.91 -12.03
CA THR A 103 0.57 -0.57 -11.46
C THR A 103 1.24 -0.57 -10.08
N ALA A 104 0.91 -1.53 -9.21
CA ALA A 104 1.57 -1.68 -7.92
C ALA A 104 3.06 -2.04 -8.06
N SER A 105 3.39 -2.97 -8.97
CA SER A 105 4.78 -3.39 -9.21
C SER A 105 5.65 -2.22 -9.69
N CYS A 106 5.16 -1.43 -10.64
CA CYS A 106 5.84 -0.23 -11.12
C CYS A 106 6.06 0.79 -9.99
N THR A 107 5.07 0.94 -9.11
CA THR A 107 5.15 1.86 -7.96
C THR A 107 6.22 1.41 -6.96
N ILE A 108 6.23 0.13 -6.59
CA ILE A 108 7.19 -0.44 -5.65
C ILE A 108 8.61 -0.44 -6.24
N ASP A 109 8.75 -0.74 -7.53
CA ASP A 109 10.04 -0.65 -8.21
C ASP A 109 10.56 0.78 -8.29
N ARG A 110 9.67 1.76 -8.47
CA ARG A 110 10.04 3.18 -8.37
C ARG A 110 10.50 3.53 -6.96
N LEU A 111 9.81 3.06 -5.93
CA LEU A 111 10.22 3.26 -4.53
C LEU A 111 11.60 2.66 -4.25
N ARG A 112 11.88 1.45 -4.77
CA ARG A 112 13.19 0.79 -4.67
C ARG A 112 14.31 1.57 -5.34
N ARG A 113 14.04 2.18 -6.50
CA ARG A 113 15.04 2.98 -7.24
C ARG A 113 15.20 4.41 -6.68
N GLY A 114 14.14 4.98 -6.12
CA GLY A 114 14.04 6.39 -5.77
C GLY A 114 14.23 6.73 -4.28
N GLY A 115 14.33 5.73 -3.40
CA GLY A 115 14.94 5.90 -2.08
C GLY A 115 14.28 6.84 -1.06
N SER A 116 13.19 7.57 -1.33
CA SER A 116 12.30 8.14 -0.28
C SER A 116 11.06 8.79 -0.91
N ILE A 117 9.95 8.87 -0.16
CA ILE A 117 8.72 9.59 -0.58
C ILE A 117 8.78 11.06 -0.11
N ASP A 118 9.85 11.40 0.59
CA ASP A 118 10.09 12.63 1.34
C ASP A 118 11.33 13.39 0.86
N ASP A 119 11.69 13.26 -0.43
CA ASP A 119 12.66 14.18 -1.07
C ASP A 119 12.01 15.56 -1.31
N SER A 120 11.57 16.19 -0.23
CA SER A 120 11.42 17.63 -0.13
C SER A 120 12.81 18.17 0.15
N GLY A 121 13.46 18.67 -0.91
CA GLY A 121 14.74 19.34 -0.84
C GLY A 121 14.82 20.34 0.33
N SER A 122 15.98 20.31 0.99
CA SER A 122 16.37 21.21 2.08
C SER A 122 16.31 22.69 1.69
#